data_AF-A0A2W0B5D3-F1
#
_entry.id   AF-A0A2W0B5D3-F1
#
_cell.length_a   1.000
_cell.length_b   1.000
_cell.length_c   1.000
_cell.angle_alpha   90.00
_cell.angle_beta   90.00
_cell.angle_gamma   90.00
#
_symmetry.space_group_name_H-M   'P 1'
#
loop_
_entity.id
_entity.type
_entity.pdbx_description
1 polymer ?
#
loop_
_entity_poly.entity_id
_entity_poly.type
_entity_poly.pdbx_seq_one_letter_code
_entity_poly.pdbx_strand_id
1 'polypeptide(L)'
;MLVMCGRYRLTRADKLAAQFDGELVEELHPRYNIAPTQPVPVVRANGSRRVIASMRWGLIPNWAKDTSMAQINARSETLLEKPAFKETFERRCLIPADGFYEWRRSGRSKQPFHFGMKDDSLFAFAGIWDRWRPICQMWGRRPHWLSRESLVLMRG
;
A
#
# COMPACT_ATOMS: atom_id res chain seq x y z
N MET A 1 -8.25 17.12 13.03
CA MET A 1 -8.34 16.13 11.93
C MET A 1 -6.97 15.50 11.76
N LEU A 2 -6.82 14.22 12.13
CA LEU A 2 -5.60 13.47 11.83
C LEU A 2 -5.50 13.32 10.31
N VAL A 3 -4.37 13.73 9.77
CA VAL A 3 -4.14 13.81 8.33
C VAL A 3 -3.61 12.46 7.89
N MET A 4 -4.50 11.66 7.29
CA MET A 4 -4.25 10.44 6.50
C MET A 4 -2.93 9.71 6.78
N CYS A 5 -3.00 8.46 7.25
CA CYS A 5 -1.83 7.57 7.39
C CYS A 5 -0.95 7.62 6.12
N GLY A 6 0.13 8.38 6.23
CA GLY A 6 1.07 8.66 5.15
C GLY A 6 2.41 8.01 5.40
N ARG A 7 2.60 7.39 6.57
CA ARG A 7 3.81 6.64 6.91
C ARG A 7 3.47 5.45 7.80
N TYR A 8 4.11 4.31 7.57
CA TYR A 8 3.97 3.15 8.44
C TYR A 8 5.27 2.39 8.65
N ARG A 9 5.23 1.43 9.57
CA ARG A 9 6.35 0.62 10.04
C ARG A 9 6.06 -0.86 9.75
N LEU A 10 7.10 -1.57 9.33
CA LEU A 10 7.11 -3.02 9.19
C LEU A 10 8.50 -3.54 9.58
N THR A 11 8.73 -3.73 10.86
CA THR A 11 9.98 -4.29 11.39
C THR A 11 9.97 -5.80 11.53
N ARG A 12 8.79 -6.41 11.66
CA ARG A 12 8.58 -7.86 11.78
C ARG A 12 8.40 -8.55 10.44
N ALA A 13 9.16 -8.11 9.42
CA ALA A 13 9.04 -8.61 8.04
C ALA A 13 9.33 -10.12 7.93
N ASP A 14 10.21 -10.64 8.80
CA ASP A 14 10.57 -12.06 8.91
C ASP A 14 9.39 -12.96 9.33
N LYS A 15 8.34 -12.38 9.94
CA LYS A 15 7.16 -13.12 10.41
C LYS A 15 6.02 -13.18 9.40
N LEU A 16 6.10 -12.45 8.28
CA LEU A 16 4.97 -12.30 7.37
C LEU A 16 4.51 -13.62 6.74
N ALA A 17 5.43 -14.45 6.25
CA ALA A 17 5.09 -15.72 5.61
C ALA A 17 4.30 -16.64 6.58
N ALA A 18 4.78 -16.75 7.82
CA ALA A 18 4.14 -17.54 8.86
C ALA A 18 2.79 -16.95 9.31
N GLN A 19 2.71 -15.63 9.54
CA GLN A 19 1.51 -14.95 10.01
C GLN A 19 0.36 -15.04 9.01
N PHE A 20 0.66 -14.91 7.71
CA PHE A 20 -0.35 -14.77 6.67
C PHE A 20 -0.53 -16.01 5.80
N ASP A 21 0.21 -17.09 6.06
CA ASP A 21 0.27 -18.30 5.22
C ASP A 21 0.57 -17.94 3.75
N GLY A 22 1.59 -17.09 3.57
CA GLY A 22 1.92 -16.45 2.31
C GLY A 22 3.27 -16.91 1.76
N GLU A 23 3.31 -17.28 0.49
CA GLU A 23 4.56 -17.59 -0.22
C GLU A 23 5.35 -16.29 -0.48
N LEU A 24 6.58 -16.24 0.04
CA LEU A 24 7.47 -15.08 -0.12
C LEU A 24 8.12 -15.11 -1.50
N VAL A 25 7.90 -14.08 -2.30
CA VAL A 25 8.47 -13.99 -3.66
C VAL A 25 9.84 -13.30 -3.66
N GLU A 26 10.15 -12.53 -2.62
CA GLU A 26 11.38 -11.77 -2.46
C GLU A 26 11.79 -11.67 -0.98
N GLU A 27 13.09 -11.51 -0.71
CA GLU A 27 13.58 -11.28 0.66
C GLU A 27 13.10 -9.93 1.19
N LEU A 28 12.67 -9.90 2.46
CA LEU A 28 12.16 -8.70 3.11
C LEU A 28 13.04 -8.29 4.28
N HIS A 29 13.27 -6.98 4.40
CA HIS A 29 14.03 -6.41 5.50
C HIS A 29 13.14 -5.53 6.39
N PRO A 30 13.47 -5.41 7.69
CA PRO A 30 12.81 -4.48 8.60
C PRO A 30 12.86 -3.03 8.08
N ARG A 31 11.71 -2.34 8.08
CA ARG A 31 11.58 -0.95 7.64
C ARG A 31 10.83 -0.14 8.68
N TYR A 32 11.50 0.89 9.19
CA TYR A 32 10.98 1.73 10.27
C TYR A 32 10.10 2.89 9.80
N ASN A 33 10.14 3.21 8.50
CA ASN A 33 9.60 4.48 8.03
C ASN A 33 9.15 4.43 6.56
N ILE A 34 8.24 3.51 6.25
CA ILE A 34 7.70 3.32 4.90
C ILE A 34 6.89 4.54 4.49
N ALA A 35 7.15 5.04 3.28
CA ALA A 35 6.55 6.25 2.72
C ALA A 35 5.78 5.95 1.43
N PRO A 36 4.89 6.86 0.98
CA PRO A 36 4.18 6.69 -0.27
C PRO A 36 5.15 6.62 -1.44
N THR A 37 4.69 6.05 -2.56
CA THR A 37 5.44 5.75 -3.79
C THR A 37 6.48 4.63 -3.68
N GLN A 38 6.85 4.23 -2.46
CA GLN A 38 7.77 3.12 -2.26
C GLN A 38 7.09 1.77 -2.57
N PRO A 39 7.87 0.77 -3.03
CA PRO A 39 7.39 -0.61 -3.06
C PRO A 39 7.18 -1.10 -1.63
N VAL A 40 6.12 -1.87 -1.41
CA VAL A 40 5.74 -2.42 -0.12
C VAL A 40 5.22 -3.84 -0.25
N PRO A 41 5.47 -4.71 0.75
CA PRO A 41 4.92 -6.06 0.72
C PRO A 41 3.41 -6.02 0.92
N VAL A 42 2.72 -6.82 0.11
CA VAL A 42 1.28 -7.07 0.23
C VAL A 42 1.01 -8.55 0.25
N VAL A 43 -0.01 -8.95 1.01
CA VAL A 43 -0.57 -10.28 0.94
C VAL A 43 -1.78 -10.24 0.03
N ARG A 44 -1.80 -11.07 -1.01
CA ARG A 44 -2.97 -11.22 -1.89
C ARG A 44 -3.23 -12.67 -2.23
N ALA A 45 -4.46 -12.96 -2.64
CA ALA A 45 -4.82 -14.25 -3.19
C ALA A 45 -4.18 -14.45 -4.58
N ASN A 46 -3.72 -15.66 -4.85
CA ASN A 46 -3.28 -16.14 -6.15
C ASN A 46 -3.77 -17.59 -6.31
N GLY A 47 -4.94 -17.74 -6.94
CA GLY A 47 -5.65 -19.02 -6.96
C GLY A 47 -6.04 -19.46 -5.54
N SER A 48 -5.67 -20.68 -5.16
CA SER A 48 -5.91 -21.24 -3.83
C SER A 48 -4.86 -20.84 -2.78
N ARG A 49 -3.80 -20.13 -3.18
CA ARG A 49 -2.69 -19.74 -2.29
C ARG A 49 -2.69 -18.25 -2.00
N ARG A 50 -1.95 -17.84 -0.98
CA ARG A 50 -1.59 -16.45 -0.75
C ARG A 50 -0.14 -16.23 -1.13
N VAL A 51 0.13 -15.07 -1.71
CA VAL A 51 1.49 -14.65 -2.07
C VAL A 51 1.79 -13.32 -1.41
N ILE A 52 3.05 -13.16 -1.00
CA ILE A 52 3.60 -11.91 -0.50
C ILE A 52 4.39 -11.27 -1.65
N ALA A 53 3.85 -10.19 -2.21
CA ALA A 53 4.41 -9.52 -3.39
C ALA A 53 4.73 -8.05 -3.11
N SER A 54 5.68 -7.49 -3.85
CA SER A 54 5.97 -6.05 -3.83
C SER A 54 5.01 -5.26 -4.72
N MET A 55 4.38 -4.23 -4.17
CA MET A 55 3.54 -3.29 -4.93
C MET A 55 3.87 -1.84 -4.56
N ARG A 56 3.70 -0.92 -5.51
CA ARG A 56 3.87 0.51 -5.24
C ARG A 56 2.74 1.01 -4.34
N TRP A 57 3.06 1.62 -3.19
CA TRP A 57 2.04 2.34 -2.41
C TRP A 57 1.67 3.66 -3.09
N GLY A 58 0.44 3.74 -3.59
CA GLY A 58 -0.06 4.85 -4.40
C GLY A 58 -0.70 4.29 -5.66
N LEU A 59 -1.98 3.95 -5.61
CA LEU A 59 -2.73 3.33 -6.68
C LEU A 59 -2.85 4.29 -7.86
N ILE A 60 -2.42 3.83 -9.02
CA ILE A 60 -2.57 4.54 -10.29
C ILE A 60 -3.69 3.82 -11.04
N PRO A 61 -4.81 4.49 -11.37
CA PRO A 61 -5.87 3.89 -12.16
C PRO A 61 -5.34 3.37 -13.49
N ASN A 62 -5.82 2.20 -13.95
CA ASN A 62 -5.38 1.58 -15.20
C ASN A 62 -5.40 2.50 -16.44
N TRP A 63 -6.32 3.46 -16.49
CA TRP A 63 -6.55 4.42 -17.58
C TRP A 63 -5.75 5.71 -17.46
N ALA A 64 -5.03 5.92 -16.35
CA ALA A 64 -4.24 7.13 -16.16
C ALA A 64 -3.12 7.22 -17.19
N LYS A 65 -2.83 8.42 -17.69
CA LYS A 65 -1.73 8.65 -18.64
C LYS A 65 -0.36 8.68 -17.96
N ASP A 66 -0.32 9.12 -16.71
CA ASP A 66 0.87 9.24 -15.89
C ASP A 66 0.56 8.97 -14.40
N THR A 67 1.54 9.20 -13.54
CA THR A 67 1.45 8.91 -12.10
C THR A 67 0.82 10.03 -11.25
N SER A 68 0.46 11.17 -11.85
CA SER A 68 -0.09 12.33 -11.13
C SER A 68 -1.40 12.03 -10.41
N MET A 69 -2.15 11.04 -10.91
CA MET A 69 -3.43 10.60 -10.33
C MET A 69 -3.26 9.60 -9.18
N ALA A 70 -2.03 9.28 -8.77
CA ALA A 70 -1.78 8.26 -7.75
C ALA A 70 -2.46 8.58 -6.41
N GLN A 71 -3.24 7.62 -5.89
CA GLN A 71 -3.95 7.75 -4.61
C GLN A 71 -3.33 6.84 -3.54
N ILE A 72 -2.97 7.42 -2.39
CA ILE A 72 -2.30 6.68 -1.30
C ILE A 72 -3.29 6.11 -0.28
N ASN A 73 -4.49 6.68 -0.21
CA ASN A 73 -5.57 6.29 0.70
C ASN A 73 -6.93 6.37 -0.03
N ALA A 74 -7.86 5.49 0.33
CA ALA A 74 -9.22 5.45 -0.18
C ALA A 74 -10.22 5.31 0.98
N ARG A 75 -11.31 6.07 0.93
CA ARG A 75 -12.39 5.99 1.91
C ARG A 75 -13.32 4.84 1.54
N SER A 76 -13.55 3.90 2.44
CA SER A 76 -14.42 2.74 2.20
C SER A 76 -15.84 3.14 1.82
N GLU A 77 -16.33 4.24 2.38
CA GLU A 77 -17.70 4.76 2.21
C GLU A 77 -17.99 5.22 0.78
N THR A 78 -16.96 5.73 0.09
CA THR A 78 -17.09 6.28 -1.29
C THR A 78 -16.29 5.46 -2.31
N LEU A 79 -15.81 4.28 -1.91
CA LEU A 79 -14.90 3.49 -2.71
C LEU A 79 -15.54 3.05 -4.03
N LEU A 80 -16.76 2.54 -3.97
CA LEU A 80 -17.49 1.99 -5.13
C LEU A 80 -18.03 3.08 -6.06
N GLU A 81 -18.14 4.31 -5.58
CA GLU A 81 -18.63 5.47 -6.34
C GLU A 81 -17.54 6.07 -7.22
N LYS A 82 -16.27 5.96 -6.80
CA LYS A 82 -15.14 6.59 -7.49
C LYS A 82 -14.66 5.75 -8.68
N PRO A 83 -14.59 6.33 -9.90
CA PRO A 83 -14.09 5.62 -11.08
C PRO A 83 -12.69 5.03 -10.93
N ALA A 84 -11.85 5.64 -10.09
CA ALA A 84 -10.50 5.17 -9.80
C ALA A 84 -10.45 3.80 -9.09
N PHE A 85 -11.53 3.37 -8.45
CA PHE A 85 -11.55 2.17 -7.60
C PHE A 85 -12.64 1.16 -7.97
N LYS A 86 -13.64 1.56 -8.77
CA LYS A 86 -14.79 0.71 -9.12
C LYS A 86 -14.38 -0.62 -9.76
N GLU A 87 -13.38 -0.61 -10.64
CA GLU A 87 -12.88 -1.81 -11.32
C GLU A 87 -11.84 -2.61 -10.51
N THR A 88 -11.41 -2.08 -9.36
CA THR A 88 -10.32 -2.64 -8.55
C THR A 88 -10.81 -3.25 -7.25
N PHE A 89 -12.10 -3.14 -6.94
CA PHE A 89 -12.69 -3.71 -5.73
C PHE A 89 -12.51 -5.22 -5.60
N GLU A 90 -12.52 -5.96 -6.71
CA GLU A 90 -12.23 -7.41 -6.73
C GLU A 90 -10.76 -7.72 -6.41
N ARG A 91 -9.86 -6.76 -6.64
CA ARG A 91 -8.41 -6.88 -6.41
C ARG A 91 -8.05 -6.40 -5.01
N ARG A 92 -8.45 -7.18 -4.02
CA ARG A 92 -8.15 -6.92 -2.60
C ARG A 92 -6.78 -7.44 -2.20
N CYS A 93 -6.18 -6.77 -1.23
CA CYS A 93 -4.94 -7.20 -0.59
C CYS A 93 -4.94 -6.77 0.89
N LEU A 94 -4.06 -7.39 1.66
CA LEU A 94 -3.69 -6.95 3.00
C LEU A 94 -2.33 -6.28 2.92
N ILE A 95 -2.15 -5.19 3.66
CA ILE A 95 -0.88 -4.45 3.75
C ILE A 95 -0.38 -4.62 5.19
N PRO A 96 0.55 -5.56 5.42
CA PRO A 96 1.05 -5.83 6.76
C PRO A 96 1.82 -4.65 7.35
N ALA A 97 1.64 -4.44 8.65
CA ALA A 97 2.34 -3.42 9.42
C ALA A 97 2.46 -3.87 10.89
N ASP A 98 3.42 -3.32 11.61
CA ASP A 98 3.52 -3.40 13.08
C ASP A 98 3.44 -2.02 13.74
N GLY A 99 3.25 -0.97 12.94
CA GLY A 99 2.89 0.35 13.43
C GLY A 99 2.65 1.35 12.32
N PHE A 100 2.08 2.51 12.66
CA PHE A 100 1.90 3.62 11.73
C PHE A 100 2.00 4.98 12.41
N TYR A 101 2.19 6.02 11.62
CA TYR A 101 2.37 7.38 12.11
C TYR A 101 1.24 8.29 11.65
N GLU A 102 0.76 9.11 12.58
CA GLU A 102 -0.25 10.14 12.32
C GLU A 102 0.20 11.46 12.94
N TRP A 103 -0.09 12.56 12.25
CA TRP A 103 0.32 13.90 12.69
C TRP A 103 -0.87 14.65 13.25
N ARG A 104 -0.78 15.04 14.52
CA ARG A 104 -1.73 15.95 15.15
C ARG A 104 -1.24 17.38 14.94
N ARG A 105 -2.05 18.21 14.29
CA ARG A 105 -1.80 19.66 14.20
C ARG A 105 -2.03 20.30 15.56
N SER A 106 -1.09 21.13 16.00
CA SER A 106 -1.21 21.99 17.18
C SER A 106 -0.79 23.41 16.77
N GLY A 107 -1.78 24.25 16.42
CA GLY A 107 -1.50 25.55 15.81
C GLY A 107 -0.70 25.43 14.50
N ARG A 108 0.50 26.02 14.48
CA ARG A 108 1.45 25.98 13.34
C ARG A 108 2.36 24.74 13.33
N SER A 109 2.44 23.97 14.42
CA SER A 109 3.28 22.78 14.49
C SER A 109 2.51 21.49 14.20
N LYS A 110 3.24 20.43 13.84
CA LYS A 110 2.71 19.08 13.65
C LYS A 110 3.48 18.13 14.57
N GLN A 111 2.79 17.51 15.51
CA GLN A 111 3.36 16.47 16.38
C GLN A 111 3.10 15.09 15.77
N PRO A 112 4.12 14.28 15.46
CA PRO A 112 3.94 12.88 15.10
C PRO A 112 3.55 12.04 16.31
N PHE A 113 2.64 11.11 16.09
CA PHE A 113 2.27 10.04 17.00
C PHE A 113 2.48 8.70 16.30
N HIS A 114 2.99 7.72 17.04
CA HIS A 114 3.13 6.34 16.58
C HIS A 114 2.03 5.49 17.21
N PHE A 115 1.38 4.67 16.40
CA PHE A 115 0.32 3.76 16.79
C PHE A 115 0.72 2.34 16.40
N GLY A 116 0.45 1.38 17.26
CA GLY A 116 0.75 -0.02 17.05
C GLY A 116 0.08 -0.89 18.11
N MET A 117 0.22 -2.20 17.97
CA MET A 117 -0.23 -3.15 18.98
C MET A 117 0.64 -3.02 20.23
N LYS A 118 0.09 -3.30 21.41
CA LYS A 118 0.82 -3.17 22.69
C LYS A 118 2.08 -4.05 22.76
N ASP A 119 2.07 -5.14 22.02
CA ASP A 119 3.12 -6.16 21.96
C ASP A 119 3.96 -6.10 20.66
N ASP A 120 3.83 -5.02 19.87
CA ASP A 120 4.44 -4.89 18.53
C ASP A 120 4.07 -6.05 17.57
N SER A 121 2.91 -6.70 17.78
CA SER A 121 2.42 -7.72 16.85
C SER A 121 2.05 -7.15 15.48
N LEU A 122 2.16 -8.00 14.47
CA LEU A 122 1.72 -7.69 13.11
C LEU A 122 0.19 -7.56 13.08
N PHE A 123 -0.26 -6.51 12.44
CA PHE A 123 -1.63 -6.37 11.94
C PHE A 123 -1.58 -6.09 10.44
N ALA A 124 -2.73 -5.91 9.82
CA ALA A 124 -2.78 -5.51 8.41
C ALA A 124 -3.85 -4.46 8.17
N PHE A 125 -3.52 -3.52 7.30
CA PHE A 125 -4.52 -2.65 6.69
C PHE A 125 -5.21 -3.38 5.55
N ALA A 126 -6.49 -3.07 5.34
CA ALA A 126 -7.18 -3.46 4.12
C ALA A 126 -6.72 -2.57 2.96
N GLY A 127 -6.52 -3.16 1.79
CA GLY A 127 -6.15 -2.43 0.59
C GLY A 127 -6.78 -3.01 -0.66
N ILE A 128 -6.78 -2.19 -1.72
CA ILE A 128 -7.07 -2.64 -3.08
C ILE A 128 -5.90 -2.27 -3.98
N TRP A 129 -5.75 -3.01 -5.07
CA TRP A 129 -4.63 -2.82 -6.00
C TRP A 129 -5.09 -2.88 -7.45
N ASP A 130 -4.28 -2.29 -8.33
CA ASP A 130 -4.51 -2.31 -9.77
C ASP A 130 -3.20 -2.48 -10.54
N ARG A 131 -3.34 -2.85 -11.82
CA ARG A 131 -2.26 -2.91 -12.79
C ARG A 131 -2.32 -1.70 -13.70
N TRP A 132 -1.37 -0.81 -13.55
CA TRP A 132 -1.18 0.29 -14.48
C TRP A 132 -0.11 -0.06 -15.53
N ARG A 133 -0.45 0.21 -16.79
CA ARG A 133 0.48 0.10 -17.91
C ARG A 133 0.64 1.48 -18.53
N PRO A 134 1.80 2.15 -18.37
CA PRO A 134 2.02 3.43 -19.02
C PRO A 134 1.91 3.26 -20.54
N ILE A 135 1.15 4.14 -21.18
CA ILE A 135 1.15 4.28 -22.63
C ILE A 135 2.51 4.90 -23.00
N CYS A 136 3.49 4.05 -23.32
CA CYS A 136 4.79 4.50 -23.80
C CYS A 136 4.60 4.99 -25.24
N GLN A 137 4.42 6.30 -25.44
CA GLN A 137 4.35 6.89 -26.78
C GLN A 137 5.70 7.37 -27.33
N MET A 138 6.75 7.49 -26.51
CA MET A 138 8.04 7.99 -26.99
C MET A 138 9.20 7.31 -26.23
N TRP A 139 10.04 6.58 -26.98
CA TRP A 139 11.36 6.02 -26.59
C TRP A 139 11.38 4.87 -25.57
N GLY A 140 10.83 3.71 -25.95
CA GLY A 140 11.54 2.42 -25.94
C GLY A 140 12.12 1.79 -24.66
N ARG A 141 12.25 2.46 -23.50
CA ARG A 141 12.73 1.81 -22.26
C ARG A 141 12.03 2.32 -21.01
N ARG A 142 11.52 1.35 -20.23
CA ARG A 142 10.85 1.54 -18.95
C ARG A 142 11.88 1.76 -17.83
N PRO A 143 11.62 2.64 -16.85
CA PRO A 143 12.39 2.62 -15.61
C PRO A 143 12.11 1.29 -14.91
N HIS A 144 13.14 0.49 -14.67
CA HIS A 144 13.03 -0.86 -14.08
C HIS A 144 12.44 -0.85 -12.66
N TRP A 145 12.48 0.30 -11.98
CA TRP A 145 12.01 0.49 -10.60
C TRP A 145 10.51 0.81 -10.47
N LEU A 146 9.80 1.02 -11.58
CA LEU A 146 8.36 1.31 -11.55
C LEU A 146 7.55 0.02 -11.65
N SER A 147 7.03 -0.45 -10.51
CA SER A 147 6.11 -1.59 -10.49
C SER A 147 4.85 -1.30 -11.30
N ARG A 148 4.39 -2.30 -12.06
CA ARG A 148 3.09 -2.24 -12.76
C ARG A 148 1.92 -2.35 -11.77
N GLU A 149 2.15 -2.90 -10.59
CA GLU A 149 1.14 -3.11 -9.57
C GLU A 149 1.24 -2.02 -8.51
N SER A 150 0.11 -1.38 -8.23
CA SER A 150 0.01 -0.28 -7.30
C SER A 150 -1.21 -0.45 -6.40
N LEU A 151 -1.09 -0.02 -5.15
CA LEU A 151 -2.12 -0.23 -4.13
C LEU A 151 -2.54 1.05 -3.44
N VAL A 152 -3.69 1.00 -2.78
CA VAL A 152 -4.19 2.05 -1.89
C VAL A 152 -4.62 1.44 -0.56
N LEU A 153 -4.32 2.14 0.54
CA LEU A 153 -4.84 1.79 1.88
C LEU A 153 -6.30 2.21 1.98
N MET A 154 -7.16 1.32 2.47
CA MET A 154 -8.55 1.63 2.77
C MET A 154 -8.70 2.13 4.21
N ARG A 155 -9.56 3.14 4.38
CA ARG A 155 -9.93 3.70 5.67
C ARG A 155 -11.45 3.76 5.79
N GLY A 156 -11.97 3.40 6.96
CA GLY A 156 -13.33 3.75 7.41
C GLY A 156 -13.35 4.76 8.54
#